data_AF-A0A7C7GB59-F1
#
_entry.id   AF-A0A7C7GB59-F1
#
_cell.length_a   1.000
_cell.length_b   1.000
_cell.length_c   1.000
_cell.angle_alpha   90.00
_cell.angle_beta   90.00
_cell.angle_gamma   90.00
#
_symmetry.space_group_name_H-M   'P 1'
#
loop_
_entity.id
_entity.type
_entity.pdbx_description
1 polymer ?
#
loop_
_entity_poly.entity_id
_entity_poly.type
_entity_poly.pdbx_seq_one_letter_code
_entity_poly.pdbx_strand_id
1 'polypeptide(L)' 'MEYRRLGKSGLQVSAISFGSWLTFGKQIADNVAEECMKLAYDNGV' A
#
# COMPACT_ATOMS: atom_id res chain seq x y z
N MET A 1 -3.69 11.81 1.85
CA MET A 1 -2.64 11.06 2.58
C MET A 1 -1.69 12.01 3.30
N GLU A 2 -1.23 11.69 4.51
CA GLU A 2 -0.06 12.32 5.15
C GLU A 2 1.22 11.58 4.71
N TYR A 3 2.25 12.31 4.28
CA TYR A 3 3.56 11.72 3.93
C TYR A 3 4.63 12.09 4.95
N ARG A 4 5.49 11.14 5.30
CA ARG A 4 6.57 11.27 6.29
C ARG A 4 7.90 10.86 5.65
N ARG A 5 9.00 11.40 6.17
CA ARG A 5 10.35 10.97 5.74
C ARG A 5 10.65 9.57 6.28
N LEU A 6 11.18 8.71 5.44
CA LEU A 6 11.65 7.39 5.84
C LEU A 6 12.98 7.52 6.60
N GLY A 7 12.88 7.64 7.92
CA GLY A 7 14.04 7.84 8.79
C GLY A 7 14.79 9.14 8.46
N LYS A 8 16.12 9.04 8.34
CA LYS A 8 16.99 10.19 7.99
C LYS A 8 17.07 10.44 6.47
N SER A 9 16.50 9.57 5.65
CA SER A 9 16.53 9.74 4.19
C SER A 9 15.66 10.92 3.74
N GLY A 10 15.86 11.40 2.52
CA GLY A 10 14.98 12.40 1.89
C GLY A 10 13.68 11.81 1.33
N LEU A 11 13.54 10.47 1.34
CA LEU A 11 12.40 9.79 0.73
C LEU A 11 11.15 10.01 1.57
N GLN A 12 10.10 10.52 0.94
CA GLN A 12 8.78 10.62 1.55
C GLN A 12 7.95 9.39 1.22
N VAL A 13 7.29 8.83 2.24
CA VAL A 13 6.38 7.69 2.14
C VAL A 13 5.09 8.03 2.86
N SER A 14 3.97 7.43 2.45
CA SER A 14 2.69 7.57 3.15
C SER A 14 2.81 7.16 4.62
N ALA A 15 2.04 7.78 5.51
CA ALA A 15 2.04 7.47 6.94
C ALA A 15 1.48 6.06 7.24
N ILE A 16 0.75 5.48 6.29
CA ILE A 16 0.26 4.09 6.31
C ILE A 16 0.63 3.40 5.00
N SER A 17 0.88 2.09 5.06
CA SER A 17 1.25 1.28 3.90
C SER A 17 0.28 0.12 3.73
N PHE A 18 0.11 -0.34 2.50
CA PHE A 18 -0.70 -1.52 2.20
C PHE A 18 0.20 -2.73 1.92
N GLY A 19 0.04 -3.78 2.72
CA GLY A 19 0.88 -4.98 2.69
C GLY A 19 0.11 -6.21 2.21
N SER A 20 0.84 -7.16 1.62
CA SER A 20 0.26 -8.32 0.91
C SER A 20 0.47 -9.67 1.60
N TRP A 21 1.10 -9.71 2.78
CA TRP A 21 1.73 -10.90 3.34
C TRP A 21 0.84 -12.16 3.38
N LEU A 22 -0.37 -12.06 3.90
CA LEU A 22 -1.28 -13.22 4.03
C LEU A 22 -2.25 -13.35 2.85
N THR A 23 -2.59 -12.23 2.21
CA THR A 23 -3.73 -12.13 1.31
C THR A 23 -3.37 -12.49 -0.13
N PHE A 24 -2.40 -11.79 -0.72
CA PHE A 24 -2.19 -11.83 -2.17
C PHE A 24 -1.62 -13.20 -2.60
N GLY A 25 -2.16 -13.74 -3.70
CA GLY A 25 -1.73 -15.03 -4.26
C GLY A 25 -2.04 -16.26 -3.40
N LYS A 26 -2.85 -16.10 -2.34
CA LYS A 26 -3.27 -17.20 -1.45
C LYS A 26 -4.74 -17.09 -1.04
N GLN A 27 -5.07 -16.09 -0.22
CA GLN A 27 -6.36 -15.99 0.46
C GLN A 27 -7.41 -15.24 -0.36
N ILE A 28 -6.99 -14.32 -1.24
CA ILE A 28 -7.87 -13.55 -2.11
C ILE A 28 -7.53 -13.78 -3.59
N ALA A 29 -8.53 -13.64 -4.45
CA ALA A 29 -8.36 -13.68 -5.89
C ALA A 29 -7.60 -12.44 -6.40
N ASP A 30 -6.91 -12.59 -7.52
CA ASP A 30 -6.02 -11.55 -8.07
C ASP A 30 -6.79 -10.26 -8.42
N ASN A 31 -8.04 -10.36 -8.88
CA ASN A 31 -8.87 -9.19 -9.17
C ASN A 31 -9.18 -8.37 -7.90
N VAL A 32 -9.41 -9.03 -6.76
CA VAL A 32 -9.63 -8.36 -5.47
C VAL A 32 -8.33 -7.71 -4.99
N ALA A 33 -7.19 -8.40 -5.18
CA ALA A 33 -5.89 -7.82 -4.86
C ALA A 33 -5.61 -6.55 -5.69
N GLU A 34 -5.92 -6.57 -6.98
CA GLU A 34 -5.81 -5.43 -7.90
C GLU A 34 -6.71 -4.26 -7.47
N GLU A 35 -7.98 -4.52 -7.16
CA GLU A 35 -8.92 -3.50 -6.66
C GLU A 35 -8.43 -2.86 -5.36
N CYS A 36 -7.94 -3.66 -4.41
CA CYS A 36 -7.38 -3.14 -3.17
C CYS A 36 -6.13 -2.28 -3.41
N MET A 37 -5.24 -2.70 -4.31
CA MET A 37 -4.05 -1.92 -4.67
C MET A 37 -4.43 -0.58 -5.32
N LYS A 38 -5.39 -0.59 -6.24
CA LYS A 38 -5.90 0.61 -6.89
C LYS A 38 -6.50 1.58 -5.87
N LEU A 39 -7.35 1.08 -4.98
CA LEU A 39 -7.96 1.90 -3.94
C LEU A 39 -6.92 2.51 -3.00
N ALA A 40 -5.90 1.75 -2.61
CA ALA A 40 -4.80 2.23 -1.79
C ALA A 40 -4.05 3.38 -2.51
N TYR A 41 -3.68 3.16 -3.77
CA TYR A 41 -2.98 4.16 -4.59
C TYR A 41 -3.81 5.44 -4.80
N ASP A 42 -5.10 5.30 -5.14
CA ASP A 42 -6.02 6.43 -5.35
C ASP A 42 -6.18 7.28 -4.07
N ASN A 43 -5.95 6.71 -2.89
CA ASN A 43 -5.96 7.42 -1.60
C ASN A 43 -4.58 7.93 -1.15
N GLY A 44 -3.55 7.72 -1.97
CA GLY A 44 -2.18 8.18 -1.75
C GLY A 44 -1.29 7.23 -0.95
N VAL A 45 -1.67 5.97 -0.79
CA VAL A 45 -0.76 4.93 -0.28
C VAL A 45 0.25 4.55 -1.36
#